data_AF-A0A530AXY2-F1
#
_entry.id   AF-A0A530AXY2-F1
#
_cell.length_a   1.000
_cell.length_b   1.000
_cell.length_c   1.000
_cell.angle_alpha   90.00
_cell.angle_beta   90.00
_cell.angle_gamma   90.00
#
_symmetry.space_group_name_H-M   'P 1'
#
loop_
_entity.id
_entity.type
_entity.pdbx_description
1 polymer ?
#
loop_
_entity_poly.entity_id
_entity_poly.type
_entity_poly.pdbx_seq_one_letter_code
_entity_poly.pdbx_strand_id
1 'polypeptide(L)'
;MVGNALRKARRDFMFRYGLRLRQMEHWLVARLAMVLLSLLRLLPPDSALNFADRAARRVGPMVGRHRVAVNNLRLAYPQKSDAEIEAIARDMWGNMARLAAEYIFLDALFDFDPDASK
;
A
#
# COMPACT_ATOMS: atom_id res chain seq x y z
N MET A 1 -45.98 6.87 -18.57
CA MET A 1 -45.58 6.86 -17.13
C MET A 1 -44.69 5.64 -16.76
N VAL A 2 -44.93 4.46 -17.34
CA VAL A 2 -44.21 3.19 -17.03
C VAL A 2 -42.69 3.21 -17.33
N GLY A 3 -42.25 3.87 -18.41
CA GLY A 3 -40.83 3.91 -18.81
C GLY A 3 -39.90 4.67 -17.84
N ASN A 4 -40.42 5.64 -17.08
CA ASN A 4 -39.62 6.35 -16.08
C ASN A 4 -39.49 5.57 -14.77
N ALA A 5 -40.51 4.79 -14.38
CA ALA A 5 -40.44 3.91 -13.23
C ALA A 5 -39.40 2.79 -13.42
N LEU A 6 -39.34 2.18 -14.60
CA LEU A 6 -38.33 1.17 -14.95
C LEU A 6 -36.91 1.74 -14.98
N ARG A 7 -36.71 2.94 -15.55
CA ARG A 7 -35.40 3.61 -15.53
C ARG A 7 -34.94 3.96 -14.11
N LYS A 8 -35.86 4.43 -13.26
CA LYS A 8 -35.58 4.75 -11.85
C LYS A 8 -35.22 3.48 -11.06
N ALA A 9 -36.02 2.42 -11.21
CA ALA A 9 -35.75 1.13 -10.56
C ALA A 9 -34.40 0.54 -10.98
N ARG A 10 -34.04 0.61 -12.28
CA ARG A 10 -32.73 0.19 -12.78
C ARG A 10 -31.59 1.02 -12.20
N ARG A 11 -31.72 2.34 -12.13
CA ARG A 11 -30.71 3.23 -11.54
C ARG A 11 -30.51 2.95 -10.05
N ASP A 12 -31.59 2.82 -9.30
CA ASP A 12 -31.55 2.59 -7.85
C ASP A 12 -31.06 1.16 -7.51
N PHE A 13 -31.31 0.20 -8.41
CA PHE A 13 -30.67 -1.12 -8.38
C PHE A 13 -29.16 -0.97 -8.63
N MET A 14 -28.72 -0.40 -9.77
CA MET A 14 -27.29 -0.23 -10.08
C MET A 14 -26.52 0.53 -9.00
N PHE A 15 -27.13 1.53 -8.37
CA PHE A 15 -26.53 2.28 -7.26
C PHE A 15 -26.33 1.40 -6.01
N ARG A 16 -27.33 0.61 -5.61
CA ARG A 16 -27.22 -0.32 -4.47
C ARG A 16 -26.18 -1.41 -4.71
N TYR A 17 -26.10 -1.95 -5.92
CA TYR A 17 -25.07 -2.93 -6.27
C TYR A 17 -23.67 -2.30 -6.33
N GLY A 18 -23.56 -1.08 -6.85
CA GLY A 18 -22.31 -0.32 -6.83
C GLY A 18 -21.78 -0.06 -5.40
N LEU A 19 -22.67 0.28 -4.47
CA LEU A 19 -22.31 0.45 -3.06
C LEU A 19 -21.86 -0.87 -2.42
N ARG A 20 -22.56 -1.97 -2.67
CA ARG A 20 -22.16 -3.30 -2.17
C ARG A 20 -20.81 -3.75 -2.72
N LEU A 21 -20.55 -3.51 -4.01
CA LEU A 21 -19.26 -3.83 -4.63
C LEU A 21 -18.11 -3.07 -3.96
N ARG A 22 -18.28 -1.76 -3.69
CA ARG A 22 -17.30 -0.97 -2.94
C ARG A 22 -17.11 -1.49 -1.51
N GLN A 23 -18.19 -1.87 -0.84
CA GLN A 23 -18.10 -2.43 0.50
C GLN A 23 -17.34 -3.77 0.50
N MET A 24 -17.59 -4.63 -0.50
CA MET A 24 -16.85 -5.87 -0.68
C MET A 24 -15.38 -5.62 -1.00
N GLU A 25 -15.07 -4.64 -1.85
CA GLU A 25 -13.69 -4.20 -2.13
C GLU A 25 -12.98 -3.80 -0.83
N HIS A 26 -13.57 -2.90 -0.03
CA HIS A 26 -12.99 -2.48 1.24
C HIS A 26 -12.82 -3.63 2.22
N TRP A 27 -13.80 -4.54 2.30
CA TRP A 27 -13.71 -5.72 3.13
C TRP A 27 -12.58 -6.65 2.70
N LEU A 28 -12.40 -6.88 1.39
CA LEU A 28 -11.32 -7.69 0.83
C LEU A 28 -9.95 -7.06 1.10
N VAL A 29 -9.83 -5.75 0.89
CA VAL A 29 -8.59 -5.00 1.19
C VAL A 29 -8.25 -5.10 2.67
N ALA A 30 -9.22 -4.88 3.56
CA ALA A 30 -9.02 -5.00 5.00
C ALA A 30 -8.60 -6.43 5.39
N ARG A 31 -9.26 -7.45 4.82
CA ARG A 31 -8.92 -8.85 5.10
C ARG A 31 -7.52 -9.20 4.62
N LEU A 32 -7.14 -8.77 3.42
CA LEU A 32 -5.80 -8.97 2.88
C LEU A 32 -4.75 -8.27 3.75
N ALA A 33 -4.98 -7.02 4.14
CA ALA A 33 -4.09 -6.27 5.02
C ALA A 33 -3.91 -7.00 6.36
N MET A 34 -5.00 -7.43 7.01
CA MET A 34 -4.91 -8.18 8.28
C MET A 34 -4.12 -9.49 8.15
N VAL A 35 -4.28 -10.21 7.04
CA VAL A 35 -3.51 -11.45 6.79
C VAL A 35 -2.03 -11.12 6.62
N LEU A 36 -1.68 -10.13 5.81
CA LEU A 36 -0.28 -9.72 5.59
C LEU A 36 0.39 -9.25 6.89
N LEU A 37 -0.30 -8.43 7.69
CA LEU A 37 0.19 -7.97 9.00
C LEU A 37 0.40 -9.15 9.95
N SER A 38 -0.57 -10.07 10.02
CA SER A 38 -0.47 -11.27 10.87
C SER A 38 0.70 -12.15 10.45
N LEU A 39 0.89 -12.37 9.15
CA LEU A 39 2.00 -13.18 8.62
C LEU A 39 3.36 -12.53 8.91
N LEU A 40 3.47 -11.21 8.75
CA LEU A 40 4.71 -10.49 9.07
C LEU A 40 5.06 -10.63 10.56
N ARG A 41 4.08 -10.51 11.46
CA ARG A 41 4.28 -10.65 12.92
C ARG A 41 4.74 -12.03 13.38
N LEU A 42 4.62 -13.07 12.55
CA LEU A 42 5.14 -14.40 12.85
C LEU A 42 6.66 -14.51 12.62
N LEU A 43 7.26 -13.56 11.91
CA LEU A 43 8.69 -13.55 11.62
C LEU A 43 9.46 -12.70 12.65
N PRO A 44 10.74 -13.00 12.92
CA PRO A 44 11.62 -12.09 13.64
C PRO A 44 11.69 -10.71 12.93
N PRO A 45 11.82 -9.59 13.66
CA PRO A 45 11.73 -8.24 13.10
C PRO A 45 12.63 -8.03 11.88
N ASP A 46 13.92 -8.36 11.98
CA ASP A 46 14.87 -8.20 10.86
C ASP A 46 14.49 -9.03 9.63
N SER A 47 13.97 -10.24 9.84
CA SER A 47 13.53 -11.11 8.76
C SER A 47 12.27 -10.56 8.08
N ALA A 48 11.33 -10.03 8.86
CA ALA A 48 10.11 -9.40 8.36
C ALA A 48 10.44 -8.15 7.53
N LEU A 49 11.34 -7.29 8.02
CA LEU A 49 11.80 -6.09 7.32
C LEU A 49 12.48 -6.42 5.99
N ASN A 50 13.42 -7.38 6.00
CA ASN A 50 14.11 -7.82 4.79
C ASN A 50 13.19 -8.53 3.79
N PHE A 51 12.14 -9.21 4.27
CA PHE A 51 11.12 -9.78 3.40
C PHE A 51 10.25 -8.69 2.77
N ALA A 52 9.76 -7.74 3.57
CA ALA A 52 8.93 -6.63 3.11
C ALA A 52 9.65 -5.78 2.05
N ASP A 53 10.93 -5.44 2.29
CA ASP A 53 11.77 -4.70 1.35
C ASP A 53 11.90 -5.44 0.00
N ARG A 54 12.29 -6.73 0.02
CA ARG A 54 12.46 -7.53 -1.21
C ARG A 54 11.15 -7.72 -1.97
N ALA A 55 10.06 -7.98 -1.25
CA ALA A 55 8.73 -8.13 -1.84
C ALA A 55 8.29 -6.81 -2.51
N ALA A 56 8.48 -5.67 -1.84
CA ALA A 56 8.09 -4.37 -2.37
C ALA A 56 8.93 -3.94 -3.57
N ARG A 57 10.24 -4.20 -3.58
CA ARG A 57 11.10 -3.96 -4.75
C ARG A 57 10.67 -4.76 -5.97
N ARG A 58 10.04 -5.92 -5.78
CA ARG A 58 9.58 -6.79 -6.86
C ARG A 58 8.16 -6.46 -7.32
N VAL A 59 7.25 -6.21 -6.39
CA VAL A 59 5.82 -5.95 -6.69
C VAL A 59 5.55 -4.48 -6.98
N GLY A 60 6.24 -3.57 -6.29
CA GLY A 60 6.07 -2.12 -6.40
C GLY A 60 6.12 -1.60 -7.85
N PRO A 61 7.11 -2.01 -8.67
CA PRO A 61 7.18 -1.59 -10.08
C PRO A 61 5.97 -1.99 -10.94
N MET A 62 5.24 -3.03 -10.54
CA MET A 62 4.04 -3.50 -11.24
C MET A 62 2.80 -2.65 -10.92
N VAL A 63 2.86 -1.84 -9.86
CA VAL A 63 1.75 -0.98 -9.42
C VAL A 63 1.75 0.30 -10.25
N GLY A 64 0.58 0.74 -10.72
CA GLY A 64 0.45 1.94 -11.57
C GLY A 64 1.05 3.23 -10.99
N ARG A 65 1.17 3.32 -9.65
CA ARG A 65 1.82 4.44 -8.93
C ARG A 65 3.32 4.53 -9.18
N HIS A 66 3.97 3.43 -9.56
CA HIS A 66 5.40 3.46 -9.89
C HIS A 66 5.71 4.38 -11.07
N ARG A 67 4.83 4.42 -12.09
CA ARG A 67 4.96 5.37 -13.21
C ARG A 67 4.96 6.83 -12.75
N VAL A 68 4.15 7.15 -11.74
CA VAL A 68 4.09 8.50 -11.15
C VAL A 68 5.42 8.82 -10.45
N ALA A 69 5.95 7.87 -9.68
CA ALA A 69 7.24 8.03 -9.01
C ALA A 69 8.38 8.27 -10.01
N VAL A 70 8.47 7.46 -11.07
CA VAL A 70 9.46 7.62 -12.14
C VAL A 70 9.33 8.97 -12.84
N ASN A 71 8.11 9.39 -13.19
CA ASN A 71 7.89 10.69 -13.82
C ASN A 71 8.33 11.85 -12.91
N ASN A 72 7.99 11.80 -11.62
CA ASN A 72 8.42 12.82 -10.66
C ASN A 72 9.95 12.86 -10.51
N LEU A 73 10.59 11.69 -10.48
CA LEU A 73 12.04 11.59 -10.39
C LEU A 73 12.75 12.14 -11.64
N ARG A 74 12.22 11.92 -12.84
CA ARG A 74 12.75 12.53 -14.07
C ARG A 74 12.68 14.06 -14.03
N LEU A 75 11.60 14.61 -13.47
CA LEU A 75 11.44 16.05 -13.32
C LEU A 75 12.37 16.62 -12.24
N ALA A 76 12.58 15.89 -11.14
CA ALA A 76 13.44 16.31 -10.04
C ALA A 76 14.95 16.14 -10.32
N TYR A 77 15.31 15.14 -11.12
CA TYR A 77 16.69 14.77 -11.43
C TYR A 77 16.92 14.63 -12.94
N PRO A 78 16.76 15.71 -13.73
CA PRO A 78 16.85 15.66 -15.19
C PRO A 78 18.23 15.22 -15.74
N GLN A 79 19.28 15.32 -14.93
CA GLN A 79 20.64 14.92 -15.25
C GLN A 79 20.90 13.41 -15.10
N LYS A 80 19.97 12.66 -14.49
CA LYS A 80 20.13 11.23 -14.25
C LYS A 80 19.64 10.40 -15.42
N SER A 81 20.30 9.28 -15.67
CA SER A 81 19.86 8.31 -16.67
C SER A 81 18.57 7.61 -16.24
N ASP A 82 17.78 7.10 -17.20
CA ASP A 82 16.57 6.32 -16.91
C ASP A 82 16.85 5.10 -16.02
N ALA A 83 18.03 4.48 -16.14
CA ALA A 83 18.43 3.35 -15.31
C ALA A 83 18.64 3.76 -13.84
N GLU A 84 19.26 4.92 -13.59
CA GLU A 84 19.40 5.46 -12.23
C GLU A 84 18.04 5.86 -11.64
N ILE A 85 17.17 6.48 -12.44
CA ILE A 85 15.82 6.84 -12.01
C ILE A 85 15.03 5.59 -11.60
N GLU A 86 15.10 4.54 -12.42
CA GLU A 86 14.43 3.27 -12.16
C GLU A 86 14.98 2.58 -10.90
N ALA A 87 16.30 2.64 -10.69
CA ALA A 87 16.92 2.13 -9.47
C ALA A 87 16.41 2.87 -8.23
N ILE A 88 16.40 4.21 -8.24
CA ILE A 88 15.88 5.04 -7.15
C ILE A 88 14.40 4.73 -6.90
N ALA A 89 13.59 4.61 -7.96
CA ALA A 89 12.17 4.30 -7.84
C ALA A 89 11.92 2.91 -7.23
N ARG A 90 12.77 1.91 -7.54
CA ARG A 90 12.72 0.58 -6.89
C ARG A 90 13.17 0.64 -5.44
N ASP A 91 14.23 1.38 -5.13
CA ASP A 91 14.73 1.55 -3.77
C ASP A 91 13.69 2.21 -2.86
N MET A 92 12.99 3.22 -3.38
CA MET A 92 11.89 3.88 -2.70
C MET A 92 10.82 2.87 -2.25
N TRP A 93 10.42 1.92 -3.10
CA TRP A 93 9.45 0.89 -2.72
C TRP A 93 9.92 0.02 -1.56
N GLY A 94 11.20 -0.40 -1.59
CA GLY A 94 11.81 -1.16 -0.50
C GLY A 94 11.79 -0.38 0.81
N ASN A 95 12.23 0.89 0.77
CA ASN A 95 12.26 1.78 1.93
C ASN A 95 10.86 2.04 2.50
N MET A 96 9.85 2.27 1.66
CA MET A 96 8.46 2.48 2.11
C MET A 96 7.89 1.24 2.79
N ALA A 97 8.16 0.04 2.26
CA ALA A 97 7.67 -1.20 2.87
C ALA A 97 8.41 -1.53 4.16
N ARG A 98 9.71 -1.26 4.24
CA ARG A 98 10.49 -1.38 5.46
C ARG A 98 9.95 -0.45 6.54
N LEU A 99 9.73 0.82 6.23
CA LEU A 99 9.14 1.79 7.15
C LEU A 99 7.77 1.32 7.66
N ALA A 100 6.89 0.88 6.76
CA ALA A 100 5.58 0.36 7.15
C ALA A 100 5.68 -0.86 8.08
N ALA A 101 6.66 -1.74 7.86
CA ALA A 101 6.92 -2.88 8.73
C ALA A 101 7.55 -2.48 10.07
N GLU A 102 8.42 -1.46 10.12
CA GLU A 102 8.96 -0.92 11.39
C GLU A 102 7.83 -0.47 12.32
N TYR A 103 6.78 0.17 11.78
CA TYR A 103 5.59 0.52 12.57
C TYR A 103 4.85 -0.71 13.16
N ILE A 104 4.91 -1.87 12.52
CA ILE A 104 4.27 -3.09 13.03
C ILE A 104 4.99 -3.61 14.28
N PHE A 105 6.32 -3.42 14.32
CA PHE A 105 7.22 -3.89 15.36
C PHE A 105 7.71 -2.77 16.27
N LEU A 106 6.97 -1.66 16.35
CA LEU A 106 7.40 -0.51 17.14
C LEU A 106 7.57 -0.86 18.62
N ASP A 107 6.75 -1.77 19.14
CA ASP A 107 6.83 -2.33 20.48
C ASP A 107 8.12 -3.13 20.74
N ALA A 108 8.66 -3.78 19.70
CA ALA A 108 9.93 -4.51 19.78
C ALA A 108 11.16 -3.62 19.50
N LEU A 109 10.98 -2.52 18.77
CA LEU A 109 12.06 -1.63 18.34
C LEU A 109 12.26 -0.42 19.27
N PHE A 110 11.21 0.00 19.97
CA PHE A 110 11.21 1.22 20.77
C PHE A 110 10.51 0.99 22.11
N ASP A 111 11.32 0.90 23.17
CA ASP A 111 10.83 0.85 24.55
C ASP A 111 10.66 2.28 25.06
N PHE A 112 9.46 2.83 24.87
CA PHE A 112 9.13 4.18 25.33
C PHE A 112 8.69 4.17 26.79
N ASP A 113 9.54 4.66 27.67
CA ASP A 113 9.17 4.96 29.05
C ASP A 113 8.74 6.44 29.18
N PRO A 114 7.44 6.74 29.37
CA PRO A 114 6.96 8.11 29.52
C PRO A 114 7.42 8.77 30.83
N ASP A 115 7.86 7.98 31.80
CA ASP A 115 8.30 8.44 33.13
C ASP A 115 9.82 8.47 33.26
N ALA A 116 10.56 8.08 32.23
CA ALA A 116 12.02 8.19 32.21
C ALA A 116 12.44 9.66 32.33
N SER A 117 13.12 10.00 33.43
CA SER A 117 13.70 11.32 33.62
C SER A 117 14.80 11.56 32.57
N LYS A 118 14.77 12.74 31.95
CA LYS A 118 15.75 13.19 30.94
C LYS A 118 17.20 13.08 31.38
#